data_AF-A0A7W1WNI4-F1
#
_entry.id   AF-A0A7W1WNI4-F1
#
_cell.length_a   1.000
_cell.length_b   1.000
_cell.length_c   1.000
_cell.angle_alpha   90.00
_cell.angle_beta   90.00
_cell.angle_gamma   90.00
#
_symmetry.space_group_name_H-M   'P 1'
#
loop_
_entity.id
_entity.type
_entity.pdbx_description
1 polymer ?
#
loop_
_entity_poly.entity_id
_entity_poly.type
_entity_poly.pdbx_seq_one_letter_code
_entity_poly.pdbx_strand_id
1 'polypeptide(L)'
;MLMEWSPGRTLASELIERPDSANRLGIEFGRVQAAIHRIPVPESVDKESKNWLTPETYAEIEVMQRITFLKGYKQDVLVHLDFHPLNVLTDGQTITAVIDWANAAKGEARFDIARTMSILRLEGLRPGSVLPQGAVRDFERGWLRGYEQAAGHPGSLSIFNAWAGLRMIRDLSGRRQEEDFLRMQRWVEDWLRDAESNR
;
A
#
# COMPACT_ATOMS: atom_id res chain seq x y z
N MET A 1 -10.46 23.31 -6.72
CA MET A 1 -9.62 22.60 -7.71
C MET A 1 -10.54 22.04 -8.79
N LEU A 2 -10.26 22.31 -10.06
CA LEU A 2 -10.89 21.64 -11.20
C LEU A 2 -9.92 20.55 -11.67
N MET A 3 -10.44 19.36 -11.95
CA MET A 3 -9.65 18.20 -12.40
C MET A 3 -10.17 17.74 -13.76
N GLU A 4 -9.28 17.17 -14.57
CA GLU A 4 -9.65 16.49 -15.81
C GLU A 4 -10.38 15.17 -15.51
N TRP A 5 -11.40 14.85 -16.29
CA TRP A 5 -12.05 13.55 -16.20
C TRP A 5 -11.15 12.46 -16.81
N SER A 6 -10.85 11.43 -16.04
CA SER A 6 -10.12 10.26 -16.52
C SER A 6 -11.09 9.13 -16.89
N PRO A 7 -10.98 8.53 -18.08
CA PRO A 7 -11.85 7.44 -18.50
C PRO A 7 -11.58 6.15 -17.71
N GLY A 8 -12.62 5.33 -17.57
CA GLY A 8 -12.53 3.98 -17.01
C GLY A 8 -13.37 3.76 -15.76
N ARG A 9 -13.19 2.59 -15.14
CA ARG A 9 -13.75 2.22 -13.84
C ARG A 9 -12.63 1.92 -12.85
N THR A 10 -12.95 1.80 -11.57
CA THR A 10 -11.94 1.37 -10.59
C THR A 10 -11.42 -0.03 -10.92
N LEU A 11 -10.14 -0.28 -10.66
CA LEU A 11 -9.56 -1.61 -10.77
C LEU A 11 -10.33 -2.62 -9.92
N ALA A 12 -10.81 -2.23 -8.74
CA ALA A 12 -11.65 -3.07 -7.91
C ALA A 12 -12.93 -3.52 -8.65
N SER A 13 -13.63 -2.60 -9.33
CA SER A 13 -14.80 -2.93 -10.16
C SER A 13 -14.45 -3.89 -11.30
N GLU A 14 -13.32 -3.67 -11.99
CA GLU A 14 -12.88 -4.59 -13.05
C GLU A 14 -12.52 -5.98 -12.49
N LEU A 15 -11.92 -6.08 -11.30
CA LEU A 15 -11.62 -7.36 -10.66
C LEU A 15 -12.86 -8.13 -10.22
N ILE A 16 -13.97 -7.44 -9.90
CA ILE A 16 -15.26 -8.06 -9.60
C ILE A 16 -15.89 -8.61 -10.87
N GLU A 17 -15.95 -7.80 -11.93
CA GLU A 17 -16.62 -8.17 -13.18
C GLU A 17 -15.80 -9.15 -14.03
N ARG A 18 -14.47 -9.06 -13.99
CA ARG A 18 -13.53 -9.82 -14.82
C ARG A 18 -12.35 -10.33 -13.99
N PRO A 19 -12.56 -11.28 -13.06
CA PRO A 19 -11.50 -11.79 -12.18
C PRO A 19 -10.32 -12.40 -12.93
N ASP A 20 -10.52 -12.95 -14.13
CA ASP A 20 -9.43 -13.52 -14.95
C ASP A 20 -8.39 -12.48 -15.41
N SER A 21 -8.75 -11.19 -15.38
CA SER A 21 -7.82 -10.10 -15.68
C SER A 21 -6.84 -9.80 -14.54
N ALA A 22 -7.07 -10.35 -13.35
CA ALA A 22 -6.40 -9.97 -12.11
C ALA A 22 -4.89 -10.01 -12.20
N ASN A 23 -4.30 -11.09 -12.71
CA ASN A 23 -2.84 -11.21 -12.76
C ASN A 23 -2.23 -10.17 -13.71
N ARG A 24 -2.81 -9.99 -14.90
CA ARG A 24 -2.32 -9.04 -15.90
C ARG A 24 -2.43 -7.61 -15.41
N LEU A 25 -3.57 -7.22 -14.86
CA LEU A 25 -3.78 -5.89 -14.31
C LEU A 25 -2.96 -5.66 -13.04
N GLY A 26 -2.70 -6.71 -12.25
CA GLY A 26 -1.75 -6.67 -11.15
C GLY A 26 -0.35 -6.28 -11.64
N ILE A 27 0.15 -6.89 -12.72
CA ILE A 27 1.47 -6.56 -13.28
C ILE A 27 1.54 -5.08 -13.66
N GLU A 28 0.52 -4.56 -14.35
CA GLU A 28 0.42 -3.13 -14.69
C GLU A 28 0.42 -2.25 -13.43
N PHE A 29 -0.38 -2.63 -12.42
CA PHE A 29 -0.49 -1.92 -11.14
C PHE A 29 0.86 -1.83 -10.41
N GLY A 30 1.66 -2.90 -10.41
CA GLY A 30 3.02 -2.88 -9.86
C GLY A 30 3.99 -2.00 -10.63
N ARG A 31 3.90 -1.99 -11.95
CA ARG A 31 4.71 -1.09 -12.78
C ARG A 31 4.35 0.38 -12.53
N VAL A 32 3.06 0.68 -12.35
CA VAL A 32 2.60 2.03 -12.00
C VAL A 32 3.13 2.45 -10.64
N GLN A 33 3.03 1.63 -9.60
CA GLN A 33 3.59 1.97 -8.29
C GLN A 33 5.11 2.18 -8.34
N ALA A 34 5.83 1.33 -9.09
CA ALA A 34 7.25 1.50 -9.32
C ALA A 34 7.58 2.80 -10.09
N ALA A 35 6.71 3.23 -11.01
CA ALA A 35 6.85 4.52 -11.70
C ALA A 35 6.63 5.70 -10.75
N ILE A 36 5.65 5.62 -9.84
CA ILE A 36 5.44 6.64 -8.80
C ILE A 36 6.70 6.77 -7.92
N HIS A 37 7.27 5.64 -7.48
CA HIS A 37 8.48 5.62 -6.66
C HIS A 37 9.74 6.09 -7.40
N ARG A 38 9.68 6.36 -8.70
CA ARG A 38 10.78 6.97 -9.47
C ARG A 38 10.66 8.48 -9.60
N ILE A 39 9.52 9.06 -9.22
CA ILE A 39 9.32 10.50 -9.28
C ILE A 39 10.18 11.13 -8.18
N PRO A 40 11.18 11.96 -8.53
CA PRO A 40 11.98 12.65 -7.53
C PRO A 40 11.11 13.68 -6.82
N VAL A 41 11.18 13.73 -5.50
CA VAL A 41 10.46 14.73 -4.70
C VAL A 41 11.36 15.93 -4.43
N PRO A 42 10.96 17.15 -4.83
CA PRO A 42 11.73 18.36 -4.54
C PRO A 42 11.96 18.53 -3.03
N GLU A 43 13.15 19.02 -2.64
CA GLU A 43 13.49 19.28 -1.23
C GLU A 43 12.51 20.25 -0.54
N SER A 44 11.83 21.09 -1.31
CA SER A 44 10.84 22.04 -0.80
C SER A 44 9.60 21.39 -0.18
N VAL A 45 9.34 20.10 -0.43
CA VAL A 45 8.16 19.37 0.05
C VAL A 45 8.28 18.98 1.54
N ASP A 46 9.49 19.00 2.12
CA ASP A 46 9.73 18.64 3.54
C ASP A 46 9.40 19.73 4.57
N LYS A 47 8.82 20.87 4.15
CA LYS A 47 8.68 22.04 5.04
C LYS A 47 7.54 21.96 6.07
N GLU A 48 6.68 20.93 6.01
CA GLU A 48 5.62 20.75 7.00
C GLU A 48 6.03 19.77 8.10
N SER A 49 5.87 20.17 9.36
CA SER A 49 6.27 19.41 10.55
C SER A 49 5.42 18.17 10.82
N LYS A 50 4.32 17.97 10.10
CA LYS A 50 3.44 16.80 10.23
C LYS A 50 2.84 16.42 8.87
N ASN A 51 3.20 15.24 8.37
CA ASN A 51 2.60 14.62 7.19
C ASN A 51 1.93 13.28 7.55
N TRP A 52 1.34 12.59 6.57
CA TRP A 52 0.63 11.32 6.79
C TRP A 52 1.53 10.21 7.39
N LEU A 53 2.85 10.24 7.20
CA LEU A 53 3.79 9.28 7.80
C LEU A 53 4.11 9.57 9.28
N THR A 54 3.66 10.70 9.83
CA THR A 54 3.97 11.06 11.22
C THR A 54 3.30 10.09 12.21
N PRO A 55 4.04 9.37 13.05
CA PRO A 55 3.46 8.43 14.01
C PRO A 55 2.67 9.19 15.09
N GLU A 56 1.56 8.60 15.57
CA GLU A 56 0.71 9.25 16.58
C GLU A 56 0.52 8.40 17.84
N THR A 57 0.76 7.09 17.74
CA THR A 57 0.70 6.18 18.88
C THR A 57 2.10 5.75 19.32
N TYR A 58 2.25 5.34 20.58
CA TYR A 58 3.53 4.83 21.10
C TYR A 58 4.07 3.66 20.26
N ALA A 59 3.21 2.71 19.90
CA ALA A 59 3.59 1.56 19.08
C ALA A 59 4.11 1.99 17.69
N GLU A 60 3.46 2.97 17.05
CA GLU A 60 3.94 3.49 15.77
C GLU A 60 5.27 4.22 15.92
N ILE A 61 5.45 5.01 17.00
CA ILE A 61 6.72 5.69 17.28
C ILE A 61 7.85 4.67 17.40
N GLU A 62 7.65 3.60 18.15
CA GLU A 62 8.65 2.55 18.35
C GLU A 62 9.03 1.85 17.02
N VAL A 63 8.03 1.45 16.24
CA VAL A 63 8.27 0.80 14.94
C VAL A 63 8.93 1.75 13.95
N MET A 64 8.50 3.02 13.89
CA MET A 64 9.10 4.05 13.04
C MET A 64 10.56 4.30 13.42
N GLN A 65 10.88 4.40 14.70
CA GLN A 65 12.27 4.53 15.16
C GLN A 65 13.12 3.34 14.68
N ARG A 66 12.63 2.10 14.86
CA ARG A 66 13.34 0.91 14.36
C ARG A 66 13.57 0.96 12.85
N ILE A 67 12.60 1.47 12.07
CA ILE A 67 12.72 1.61 10.62
C ILE A 67 13.78 2.64 10.23
N THR A 68 13.82 3.81 10.87
CA THR A 68 14.76 4.88 10.51
C THR A 68 16.22 4.51 10.80
N PHE A 69 16.47 3.56 11.71
CA PHE A 69 17.80 3.00 11.97
C PHE A 69 18.20 1.85 11.02
N LEU A 70 17.33 1.43 10.09
CA LEU A 70 17.69 0.38 9.14
C LEU A 70 18.78 0.85 8.18
N LYS A 71 19.76 -0.03 7.93
CA LYS A 71 20.77 0.20 6.90
C LYS A 71 20.10 0.38 5.53
N GLY A 72 20.41 1.47 4.85
CA GLY A 72 19.87 1.77 3.53
C GLY A 72 18.45 2.39 3.54
N TYR A 73 17.94 2.81 4.70
CA TYR A 73 16.76 3.65 4.79
C TYR A 73 16.95 4.94 3.97
N LYS A 74 16.01 5.24 3.08
CA LYS A 74 16.01 6.45 2.24
C LYS A 74 14.59 6.98 2.06
N GLN A 75 14.43 8.29 2.26
CA GLN A 75 13.16 9.02 2.07
C GLN A 75 13.27 9.94 0.85
N ASP A 76 13.47 9.38 -0.33
CA ASP A 76 13.79 10.14 -1.55
C ASP A 76 12.75 10.01 -2.65
N VAL A 77 11.65 9.31 -2.39
CA VAL A 77 10.61 9.02 -3.40
C VAL A 77 9.24 9.55 -2.99
N LEU A 78 8.40 9.78 -3.99
CA LEU A 78 6.98 10.03 -3.79
C LEU A 78 6.30 8.71 -3.37
N VAL A 79 5.57 8.73 -2.27
CA VAL A 79 4.72 7.62 -1.83
C VAL A 79 3.26 8.08 -1.80
N HIS A 80 2.33 7.20 -2.19
CA HIS A 80 0.91 7.51 -2.26
C HIS A 80 0.17 7.24 -0.95
N LEU A 81 0.52 6.15 -0.25
CA LEU A 81 0.02 5.72 1.07
C LEU A 81 -1.48 5.36 1.11
N ASP A 82 -2.12 5.32 -0.05
CA ASP A 82 -3.47 4.80 -0.26
C ASP A 82 -3.60 4.19 -1.67
N PHE A 83 -2.50 3.62 -2.16
CA PHE A 83 -2.46 3.02 -3.48
C PHE A 83 -3.10 1.63 -3.43
N HIS A 84 -4.37 1.54 -3.84
CA HIS A 84 -5.13 0.28 -3.88
C HIS A 84 -6.15 0.28 -5.03
N PRO A 85 -6.76 -0.88 -5.38
CA PRO A 85 -7.61 -1.01 -6.56
C PRO A 85 -8.84 -0.07 -6.66
N LEU A 86 -9.28 0.58 -5.58
CA LEU A 86 -10.35 1.59 -5.68
C LEU A 86 -9.84 2.96 -6.12
N ASN A 87 -8.56 3.26 -5.86
CA ASN A 87 -7.89 4.52 -6.19
C ASN A 87 -7.10 4.45 -7.50
N VAL A 88 -7.28 3.39 -8.28
CA VAL A 88 -6.67 3.23 -9.60
C VAL A 88 -7.73 2.89 -10.62
N LEU A 89 -7.73 3.61 -11.73
CA LEU A 89 -8.70 3.46 -12.82
C LEU A 89 -8.13 2.63 -13.97
N THR A 90 -9.01 1.94 -14.68
CA THR A 90 -8.68 1.14 -15.85
C THR A 90 -9.81 1.17 -16.88
N ASP A 91 -9.45 1.06 -18.16
CA ASP A 91 -10.37 0.76 -19.26
C ASP A 91 -10.60 -0.77 -19.46
N GLY A 92 -10.04 -1.59 -18.56
CA GLY A 92 -10.03 -3.04 -18.62
C GLY A 92 -8.80 -3.62 -19.33
N GLN A 93 -8.06 -2.81 -20.10
CA GLN A 93 -6.83 -3.21 -20.79
C GLN A 93 -5.60 -2.60 -20.12
N THR A 94 -5.63 -1.32 -19.81
CA THR A 94 -4.51 -0.57 -19.23
C THR A 94 -4.95 0.23 -18.02
N ILE A 95 -3.99 0.65 -17.19
CA ILE A 95 -4.27 1.62 -16.13
C ILE A 95 -4.33 3.01 -16.74
N THR A 96 -5.43 3.72 -16.49
CA THR A 96 -5.70 5.04 -17.08
C THR A 96 -5.37 6.18 -16.13
N ALA A 97 -5.54 5.97 -14.82
CA ALA A 97 -5.24 7.00 -13.82
C ALA A 97 -5.00 6.41 -12.43
N VAL A 98 -4.29 7.19 -11.60
CA VAL A 98 -4.19 7.02 -10.15
C VAL A 98 -4.77 8.26 -9.51
N ILE A 99 -5.71 8.08 -8.59
CA ILE A 99 -6.49 9.15 -7.97
C ILE A 99 -6.32 9.12 -6.44
N ASP A 100 -6.85 10.14 -5.77
CA ASP A 100 -6.82 10.28 -4.30
C ASP A 100 -5.42 10.37 -3.67
N TRP A 101 -4.69 11.42 -4.08
CA TRP A 101 -3.34 11.71 -3.59
C TRP A 101 -3.31 12.42 -2.23
N ALA A 102 -4.41 12.43 -1.47
CA ALA A 102 -4.51 13.18 -0.20
C ALA A 102 -3.50 12.72 0.87
N ASN A 103 -3.10 11.44 0.83
CA ASN A 103 -2.13 10.87 1.77
C ASN A 103 -0.69 10.92 1.25
N ALA A 104 -0.47 11.45 0.04
CA ALA A 104 0.83 11.39 -0.60
C ALA A 104 1.88 12.18 0.20
N ALA A 105 3.09 11.63 0.26
CA ALA A 105 4.19 12.22 1.02
C ALA A 105 5.53 11.92 0.35
N LYS A 106 6.57 12.65 0.79
CA LYS A 106 7.95 12.19 0.61
C LYS A 106 8.23 11.07 1.61
N GLY A 107 8.75 9.96 1.14
CA GLY A 107 8.98 8.82 2.00
C GLY A 107 9.82 7.72 1.35
N GLU A 108 9.80 6.57 2.01
CA GLU A 108 10.45 5.37 1.50
C GLU A 108 9.42 4.47 0.80
N ALA A 109 9.76 3.95 -0.38
CA ALA A 109 8.93 3.04 -1.17
C ALA A 109 8.32 1.87 -0.37
N ARG A 110 9.06 1.32 0.59
CA ARG A 110 8.61 0.18 1.42
C ARG A 110 7.39 0.52 2.28
N PHE A 111 7.21 1.78 2.70
CA PHE A 111 5.98 2.20 3.38
C PHE A 111 4.77 2.08 2.47
N ASP A 112 4.90 2.52 1.22
CA ASP A 112 3.79 2.49 0.28
C ASP A 112 3.42 1.05 -0.12
N ILE A 113 4.43 0.21 -0.36
CA ILE A 113 4.21 -1.22 -0.66
C ILE A 113 3.53 -1.91 0.52
N ALA A 114 4.04 -1.72 1.74
CA ALA A 114 3.45 -2.32 2.94
C ALA A 114 2.02 -1.82 3.16
N ARG A 115 1.76 -0.54 2.88
CA ARG A 115 0.42 0.05 2.97
C ARG A 115 -0.54 -0.57 1.94
N THR A 116 -0.17 -0.63 0.67
CA THR A 116 -0.94 -1.33 -0.37
C THR A 116 -1.22 -2.78 0.01
N MET A 117 -0.21 -3.50 0.50
CA MET A 117 -0.34 -4.90 0.93
C MET A 117 -1.34 -5.03 2.08
N SER A 118 -1.24 -4.16 3.09
CA SER A 118 -2.13 -4.16 4.24
C SER A 118 -3.58 -3.92 3.84
N ILE A 119 -3.86 -2.97 2.94
CA ILE A 119 -5.21 -2.71 2.44
C ILE A 119 -5.72 -3.93 1.64
N LEU A 120 -4.91 -4.43 0.71
CA LEU A 120 -5.31 -5.54 -0.16
C LEU A 120 -5.63 -6.81 0.64
N ARG A 121 -4.84 -7.15 1.64
CA ARG A 121 -5.03 -8.37 2.44
C ARG A 121 -6.00 -8.17 3.59
N LEU A 122 -5.91 -7.08 4.35
CA LEU A 122 -6.76 -6.88 5.52
C LEU A 122 -8.16 -6.42 5.16
N GLU A 123 -8.36 -5.69 4.05
CA GLU A 123 -9.69 -5.29 3.58
C GLU A 123 -10.15 -6.12 2.39
N GLY A 124 -9.28 -6.41 1.41
CA GLY A 124 -9.68 -7.14 0.21
C GLY A 124 -9.99 -8.63 0.46
N LEU A 125 -9.37 -9.26 1.46
CA LEU A 125 -9.62 -10.65 1.85
C LEU A 125 -10.47 -10.80 3.12
N ARG A 126 -11.04 -9.71 3.64
CA ARG A 126 -11.87 -9.80 4.85
C ARG A 126 -13.16 -10.61 4.60
N PRO A 127 -13.71 -11.28 5.61
CA PRO A 127 -15.06 -11.82 5.53
C PRO A 127 -16.06 -10.74 5.10
N GLY A 128 -16.89 -11.04 4.09
CA GLY A 128 -17.84 -10.06 3.54
C GLY A 128 -17.25 -9.07 2.52
N SER A 129 -15.97 -9.19 2.15
CA SER A 129 -15.43 -8.50 0.98
C SER A 129 -16.18 -8.90 -0.29
N VAL A 130 -16.47 -7.92 -1.14
CA VAL A 130 -17.08 -8.15 -2.47
C VAL A 130 -16.05 -8.60 -3.51
N LEU A 131 -14.75 -8.47 -3.23
CA LEU A 131 -13.69 -8.91 -4.14
C LEU A 131 -13.57 -10.44 -4.09
N PRO A 132 -13.55 -11.13 -5.25
CA PRO A 132 -13.29 -12.56 -5.28
C PRO A 132 -11.89 -12.88 -4.71
N GLN A 133 -11.81 -13.76 -3.71
CA GLN A 133 -10.54 -14.07 -3.03
C GLN A 133 -9.45 -14.57 -4.01
N GLY A 134 -9.84 -15.36 -5.01
CA GLY A 134 -8.94 -15.81 -6.07
C GLY A 134 -8.37 -14.64 -6.87
N ALA A 135 -9.23 -13.69 -7.28
CA ALA A 135 -8.81 -12.48 -7.99
C ALA A 135 -7.85 -11.63 -7.15
N VAL A 136 -8.10 -11.46 -5.85
CA VAL A 136 -7.20 -10.71 -4.97
C VAL A 136 -5.81 -11.36 -4.90
N ARG A 137 -5.75 -12.70 -4.74
CA ARG A 137 -4.48 -13.42 -4.70
C ARG A 137 -3.73 -13.38 -6.04
N ASP A 138 -4.46 -13.47 -7.15
CA ASP A 138 -3.89 -13.43 -8.50
C ASP A 138 -3.38 -12.04 -8.85
N PHE A 139 -4.12 -11.02 -8.44
CA PHE A 139 -3.76 -9.62 -8.52
C PHE A 139 -2.52 -9.32 -7.69
N GLU A 140 -2.46 -9.77 -6.43
CA GLU A 140 -1.30 -9.58 -5.55
C GLU A 140 -0.02 -10.18 -6.16
N ARG A 141 -0.10 -11.42 -6.69
CA ARG A 141 1.03 -12.05 -7.38
C ARG A 141 1.48 -11.27 -8.61
N GLY A 142 0.52 -10.75 -9.39
CA GLY A 142 0.80 -9.91 -10.54
C GLY A 142 1.47 -8.60 -10.13
N TRP A 143 0.93 -7.94 -9.11
CA TRP A 143 1.42 -6.69 -8.53
C TRP A 143 2.87 -6.78 -8.08
N LEU A 144 3.19 -7.75 -7.22
CA LEU A 144 4.55 -7.95 -6.74
C LEU A 144 5.52 -8.22 -7.89
N ARG A 145 5.12 -9.06 -8.86
CA ARG A 145 5.93 -9.34 -10.06
C ARG A 145 6.16 -8.09 -10.90
N GLY A 146 5.12 -7.29 -11.14
CA GLY A 146 5.20 -6.08 -11.95
C GLY A 146 6.09 -5.03 -11.30
N TYR A 147 5.99 -4.87 -9.97
CA TYR A 147 6.84 -3.99 -9.20
C TYR A 147 8.30 -4.44 -9.28
N GLU A 148 8.58 -5.71 -8.99
CA GLU A 148 9.94 -6.27 -9.00
C GLU A 148 10.60 -6.20 -10.37
N GLN A 149 9.86 -6.49 -11.45
CA GLN A 149 10.35 -6.32 -12.83
C GLN A 149 10.76 -4.89 -13.13
N ALA A 150 10.00 -3.92 -12.60
CA ALA A 150 10.24 -2.52 -12.86
C ALA A 150 11.38 -1.98 -11.98
N ALA A 151 11.31 -2.13 -10.66
CA ALA A 151 12.18 -1.44 -9.70
C ALA A 151 13.15 -2.38 -8.94
N GLY A 152 13.10 -3.69 -9.19
CA GLY A 152 13.82 -4.69 -8.42
C GLY A 152 13.12 -5.05 -7.11
N HIS A 153 13.70 -6.01 -6.37
CA HIS A 153 13.16 -6.47 -5.11
C HIS A 153 13.23 -5.35 -4.04
N PRO A 154 12.12 -5.00 -3.36
CA PRO A 154 12.09 -3.87 -2.42
C PRO A 154 12.87 -4.11 -1.12
N GLY A 155 13.40 -5.31 -0.92
CA GLY A 155 14.06 -5.74 0.31
C GLY A 155 13.06 -6.28 1.33
N SER A 156 13.48 -6.43 2.58
CA SER A 156 12.59 -6.89 3.65
C SER A 156 11.49 -5.85 3.90
N LEU A 157 10.25 -6.33 3.94
CA LEU A 157 9.04 -5.56 4.23
C LEU A 157 8.48 -5.84 5.64
N SER A 158 9.12 -6.71 6.43
CA SER A 158 8.53 -7.26 7.66
C SER A 158 8.13 -6.16 8.64
N ILE A 159 9.07 -5.29 9.01
CA ILE A 159 8.79 -4.21 9.95
C ILE A 159 7.88 -3.12 9.34
N PHE A 160 7.91 -2.93 8.01
CA PHE A 160 7.02 -2.01 7.32
C PHE A 160 5.58 -2.54 7.31
N ASN A 161 5.38 -3.85 7.17
CA ASN A 161 4.07 -4.48 7.26
C ASN A 161 3.51 -4.38 8.68
N ALA A 162 4.35 -4.52 9.72
CA ALA A 162 3.94 -4.26 11.10
C ALA A 162 3.46 -2.82 11.28
N TRP A 163 4.23 -1.84 10.79
CA TRP A 163 3.80 -0.43 10.76
C TRP A 163 2.47 -0.24 10.02
N ALA A 164 2.30 -0.85 8.84
CA ALA A 164 1.09 -0.70 8.04
C ALA A 164 -0.14 -1.29 8.76
N GLY A 165 0.04 -2.36 9.51
CA GLY A 165 -1.01 -2.93 10.37
C GLY A 165 -1.42 -1.97 11.50
N LEU A 166 -0.46 -1.33 12.17
CA LEU A 166 -0.73 -0.31 13.19
C LEU A 166 -1.50 0.88 12.59
N ARG A 167 -1.11 1.32 11.38
CA ARG A 167 -1.83 2.35 10.63
C ARG A 167 -3.27 1.94 10.31
N MET A 168 -3.49 0.71 9.85
CA MET A 168 -4.84 0.17 9.61
C MET A 168 -5.72 0.22 10.86
N ILE A 169 -5.18 -0.20 12.02
CA ILE A 169 -5.91 -0.15 13.30
C ILE A 169 -6.33 1.29 13.63
N ARG A 170 -5.43 2.25 13.48
CA ARG A 170 -5.72 3.66 13.73
C ARG A 170 -6.79 4.21 12.78
N ASP A 171 -6.60 4.01 11.47
CA ASP A 171 -7.48 4.59 10.43
C ASP A 171 -8.91 4.03 10.48
N LEU A 172 -9.04 2.77 10.93
CA LEU A 172 -10.31 2.05 11.00
C LEU A 172 -10.93 2.02 12.39
N SER A 173 -10.27 2.64 13.39
CA SER A 173 -10.78 2.77 14.75
C SER A 173 -12.21 3.34 14.76
N GLY A 174 -13.13 2.64 15.41
CA GLY A 174 -14.56 3.00 15.46
C GLY A 174 -15.36 2.80 14.16
N ARG A 175 -14.74 2.27 13.08
CA ARG A 175 -15.39 2.02 11.77
C ARG A 175 -15.53 0.54 11.42
N ARG A 176 -15.01 -0.35 12.26
CA ARG A 176 -14.96 -1.81 12.02
C ARG A 176 -15.40 -2.58 13.26
N GLN A 177 -15.70 -3.86 13.05
CA GLN A 177 -16.08 -4.77 14.13
C GLN A 177 -14.84 -5.27 14.87
N GLU A 178 -15.01 -5.76 16.09
CA GLU A 178 -13.93 -6.28 16.94
C GLU A 178 -13.10 -7.37 16.24
N GLU A 179 -13.76 -8.25 15.50
CA GLU A 179 -13.12 -9.36 14.77
C GLU A 179 -12.12 -8.89 13.70
N ASP A 180 -12.40 -7.75 13.06
CA ASP A 180 -11.49 -7.12 12.11
C ASP A 180 -10.25 -6.57 12.82
N PHE A 181 -10.41 -5.96 14.00
CA PHE A 181 -9.28 -5.48 14.80
C PHE A 181 -8.37 -6.62 15.26
N LEU A 182 -8.95 -7.75 15.70
CA LEU A 182 -8.17 -8.94 16.06
C LEU A 182 -7.34 -9.47 14.88
N ARG A 183 -7.86 -9.37 13.64
CA ARG A 183 -7.11 -9.75 12.43
C ARG A 183 -5.94 -8.79 12.17
N MET A 184 -6.15 -7.49 12.38
CA MET A 184 -5.09 -6.48 12.23
C MET A 184 -4.03 -6.58 13.33
N GLN A 185 -4.42 -6.89 14.56
CA GLN A 185 -3.48 -7.12 15.66
C GLN A 185 -2.60 -8.34 15.40
N ARG A 186 -3.19 -9.47 14.99
CA ARG A 186 -2.42 -10.65 14.57
C ARG A 186 -1.44 -10.34 13.44
N TRP A 187 -1.87 -9.56 12.45
CA TRP A 187 -0.99 -9.09 11.38
C TRP A 187 0.22 -8.33 11.94
N VAL A 188 0.02 -7.39 12.85
CA VAL A 188 1.12 -6.64 13.47
C VAL A 188 2.07 -7.57 14.22
N GLU A 189 1.54 -8.48 15.05
CA GLU A 189 2.33 -9.42 15.84
C GLU A 189 3.18 -10.35 14.98
N ASP A 190 2.59 -10.93 13.93
CA ASP A 190 3.27 -11.87 13.03
C ASP A 190 4.43 -11.17 12.31
N TRP A 191 4.22 -9.95 11.83
CA TRP A 191 5.25 -9.19 11.11
C TRP A 191 6.33 -8.62 12.02
N LEU A 192 6.03 -8.30 13.28
CA LEU A 192 7.05 -7.95 14.28
C LEU A 192 7.94 -9.16 14.59
N ARG A 193 7.34 -10.35 14.76
CA ARG A 193 8.09 -11.60 15.00
C ARG A 193 8.99 -11.98 13.81
N ASP A 194 8.47 -11.83 12.60
CA ASP A 194 9.25 -12.07 11.38
C ASP A 194 10.41 -11.05 11.25
N ALA A 195 10.17 -9.77 11.57
CA ALA A 195 11.22 -8.76 11.57
C ALA A 195 12.32 -9.01 12.61
N GLU A 196 12.01 -9.68 13.71
CA GLU A 196 12.99 -10.07 14.74
C GLU A 196 13.79 -11.30 14.34
N SER A 197 13.16 -12.23 13.62
CA SER A 197 13.81 -13.47 13.14
C SER A 197 14.80 -13.23 12.00
N ASN A 198 14.66 -12.12 11.27
CA ASN A 198 15.47 -11.75 10.11
C ASN A 198 16.55 -10.67 10.41
N ARG A 199 16.88 -10.43 11.69
CA ARG A 199 17.98 -9.54 12.13
C ARG A 199 19.32 -10.26 12.16
#